data_AF-A8XAW6-F1
#
_entry.id   AF-A8XAW6-F1
#
_cell.length_a   1.000
_cell.length_b   1.000
_cell.length_c   1.000
_cell.angle_alpha   90.00
_cell.angle_beta   90.00
_cell.angle_gamma   90.00
#
_symmetry.space_group_name_H-M   'P 1'
#
loop_
_entity.id
_entity.type
_entity.pdbx_description
1 polymer ?
#
loop_
_entity_poly.entity_id
_entity_poly.type
_entity_poly.pdbx_seq_one_letter_code
_entity_poly.pdbx_strand_id
1 'polypeptide(L)'
;MKLYGWPQVFAVIYAPLISIGIFGNILSFYIFRKMKKSAISLLLSALSLCDLLLLFFALPLSCLCMLPIGNMRTSHSIQSLMLIYSTKYLYPPLVAAKTASLYILGAITIERWFAVFKPLQQEKDQNTTKMLLHVTVFFGLCHFFGVAVKVAECIFDRQTTENALLLYMH
;
A
#
# COMPACT_ATOMS: atom_id res chain seq x y z
N MET A 1 4.05 36.41 -6.53
CA MET A 1 3.60 35.00 -6.54
C MET A 1 4.81 34.12 -6.27
N LYS A 2 4.90 33.48 -5.10
CA LYS A 2 5.97 32.50 -4.84
C LYS A 2 5.71 31.31 -5.78
N LEU A 3 6.60 31.05 -6.73
CA LEU A 3 6.52 29.84 -7.54
C LEU A 3 6.60 28.65 -6.58
N TYR A 4 5.50 27.90 -6.48
CA TYR A 4 5.52 26.58 -5.89
C TYR A 4 6.52 25.74 -6.69
N GLY A 5 7.50 25.14 -6.02
CA GLY A 5 8.33 24.11 -6.60
C GLY A 5 7.46 22.93 -7.03
N TRP A 6 7.85 22.29 -8.13
CA TRP A 6 7.27 21.05 -8.66
C TRP A 6 6.77 20.05 -7.59
N PRO A 7 7.52 19.70 -6.53
CA PRO A 7 7.05 18.76 -5.51
C PRO A 7 5.78 19.21 -4.75
N GLN A 8 5.64 20.51 -4.51
CA GLN A 8 4.48 21.02 -3.75
C GLN A 8 3.21 21.01 -4.60
N VAL A 9 3.35 21.25 -5.91
CA VAL A 9 2.25 21.14 -6.88
C VAL A 9 1.74 19.69 -6.93
N PHE A 10 2.65 18.71 -6.99
CA PHE A 10 2.28 17.30 -6.96
C PHE A 10 1.55 16.92 -5.66
N ALA A 11 2.02 17.39 -4.50
CA ALA A 11 1.37 17.10 -3.21
C ALA A 11 -0.08 17.62 -3.16
N VAL A 12 -0.31 18.84 -3.65
CA VAL A 12 -1.66 19.45 -3.71
C VAL A 12 -2.59 18.69 -4.65
N ILE A 13 -2.06 18.08 -5.72
CA ILE A 13 -2.83 17.24 -6.65
C ILE A 13 -3.11 15.85 -6.04
N TYR A 14 -2.11 15.22 -5.41
CA TYR A 14 -2.26 13.87 -4.85
C TYR A 14 -3.19 13.84 -3.62
N ALA A 15 -3.22 14.88 -2.80
CA ALA A 15 -4.06 14.93 -1.60
C ALA A 15 -5.57 14.70 -1.86
N PRO A 16 -6.24 15.42 -2.80
CA PRO A 16 -7.64 15.16 -3.12
C PRO A 16 -7.83 13.80 -3.80
N LEU A 17 -6.91 13.37 -4.67
CA LEU A 17 -6.96 12.04 -5.31
C LEU A 17 -6.97 10.92 -4.28
N ILE A 18 -6.07 10.99 -3.30
CA ILE A 18 -5.99 9.98 -2.24
C ILE A 18 -7.24 10.03 -1.35
N SER A 19 -7.75 11.22 -1.04
CA SER A 19 -8.97 11.37 -0.23
C SER A 19 -10.19 10.75 -0.91
N ILE A 20 -10.37 11.00 -2.21
CA ILE A 20 -11.43 10.39 -3.04
C ILE A 20 -11.25 8.87 -3.06
N GLY A 21 -10.01 8.39 -3.24
CA GLY A 21 -9.70 6.96 -3.22
C GLY A 21 -10.04 6.29 -1.89
N ILE A 22 -9.75 6.93 -0.75
CA ILE A 22 -10.07 6.38 0.58
C ILE A 22 -11.58 6.28 0.73
N PHE A 23 -12.30 7.34 0.39
CA PHE A 23 -13.76 7.35 0.48
C PHE A 23 -14.39 6.27 -0.42
N GLY A 24 -13.96 6.20 -1.68
CA GLY A 24 -14.45 5.22 -2.64
C GLY A 24 -14.18 3.77 -2.22
N ASN A 25 -13.00 3.48 -1.68
CA ASN A 25 -12.66 2.14 -1.24
C ASN A 25 -13.34 1.74 0.08
N ILE A 26 -13.56 2.67 1.03
CA ILE A 26 -14.38 2.40 2.23
C ILE A 26 -15.81 2.05 1.83
N LEU A 27 -16.40 2.84 0.94
CA LEU A 27 -17.76 2.60 0.45
C LEU A 27 -17.86 1.25 -0.28
N SER A 28 -16.88 0.96 -1.14
CA SER A 28 -16.78 -0.32 -1.85
C SER A 28 -16.71 -1.50 -0.89
N PHE A 29 -15.82 -1.43 0.11
CA PHE A 29 -15.70 -2.46 1.14
C PHE A 29 -17.02 -2.69 1.90
N TYR A 30 -17.71 -1.62 2.27
CA TYR A 30 -19.01 -1.71 2.95
C TYR A 30 -20.08 -2.38 2.08
N ILE A 31 -20.18 -2.00 0.80
CA ILE A 31 -21.16 -2.58 -0.14
C ILE A 31 -20.86 -4.06 -0.40
N PHE A 32 -19.61 -4.41 -0.68
CA PHE A 32 -19.22 -5.80 -0.98
C PHE A 32 -19.42 -6.74 0.20
N ARG A 33 -19.26 -6.23 1.43
CA ARG A 33 -19.55 -6.98 2.66
C ARG A 33 -21.04 -7.23 2.87
N LYS A 34 -21.92 -6.37 2.32
CA LYS A 34 -23.39 -6.52 2.40
C LYS A 34 -23.99 -7.40 1.30
N MET A 35 -23.34 -7.52 0.14
CA MET A 35 -23.82 -8.40 -0.93
C MET A 35 -23.69 -9.88 -0.55
N LYS A 36 -24.47 -10.77 -1.19
CA LYS A 36 -24.38 -12.23 -0.99
C LYS A 36 -22.92 -12.70 -1.10
N LYS A 37 -22.53 -13.66 -0.26
CA LYS A 37 -21.17 -14.21 -0.20
C LYS A 37 -20.85 -14.99 -1.48
N SER A 38 -20.39 -14.29 -2.50
CA SER A 38 -19.88 -14.83 -3.76
C SER A 38 -18.36 -14.64 -3.78
N ALA A 39 -17.64 -15.52 -4.47
CA ALA A 39 -16.19 -15.38 -4.66
C ALA A 39 -15.81 -13.97 -5.17
N ILE A 40 -16.63 -13.43 -6.09
CA ILE A 40 -16.44 -12.10 -6.67
C ILE A 40 -16.61 -10.98 -5.63
N SER A 41 -17.63 -11.04 -4.76
CA SER A 41 -17.83 -10.00 -3.74
C SER A 41 -16.72 -10.05 -2.69
N LEU A 42 -16.18 -11.23 -2.40
CA LEU A 42 -15.04 -11.40 -1.50
C LEU A 42 -13.73 -10.87 -2.11
N LEU A 43 -13.45 -11.18 -3.38
CA LEU A 43 -12.31 -10.63 -4.12
C LEU A 43 -12.34 -9.11 -4.21
N LEU A 44 -13.49 -8.53 -4.55
CA LEU A 44 -13.67 -7.09 -4.61
C LEU A 44 -13.55 -6.43 -3.21
N SER A 45 -13.98 -7.13 -2.16
CA SER A 45 -13.75 -6.70 -0.78
C SER A 45 -12.26 -6.76 -0.40
N ALA A 46 -11.52 -7.76 -0.85
CA ALA A 46 -10.08 -7.85 -0.63
C ALA A 46 -9.32 -6.77 -1.41
N LEU A 47 -9.73 -6.50 -2.66
CA LEU A 47 -9.16 -5.44 -3.51
C LEU A 47 -9.30 -4.07 -2.84
N SER A 48 -10.53 -3.72 -2.41
CA SER A 48 -10.78 -2.45 -1.72
C SER A 48 -10.01 -2.33 -0.40
N LEU A 49 -9.80 -3.42 0.34
CA LEU A 49 -8.95 -3.43 1.54
C LEU A 49 -7.46 -3.17 1.19
N CYS A 50 -6.95 -3.82 0.14
CA CYS A 50 -5.59 -3.60 -0.34
C CYS A 50 -5.38 -2.16 -0.85
N ASP A 51 -6.36 -1.60 -1.56
CA ASP A 51 -6.31 -0.21 -2.02
C ASP A 51 -6.37 0.77 -0.83
N LEU A 52 -7.12 0.47 0.24
CA LEU A 52 -7.07 1.28 1.47
C LEU A 52 -5.71 1.25 2.14
N LEU A 53 -5.09 0.06 2.26
CA LEU A 53 -3.73 -0.07 2.78
C LEU A 53 -2.72 0.69 1.91
N LEU A 54 -2.85 0.59 0.59
CA LEU A 54 -2.03 1.33 -0.35
C LEU A 54 -2.14 2.84 -0.13
N LEU A 55 -3.37 3.38 -0.07
CA LEU A 55 -3.64 4.80 0.11
C LEU A 55 -3.18 5.30 1.48
N PHE A 56 -3.29 4.47 2.52
CA PHE A 56 -2.78 4.77 3.86
C PHE A 56 -1.26 4.97 3.87
N PHE A 57 -0.49 4.12 3.17
CA PHE A 57 0.96 4.30 3.03
C PHE A 57 1.36 5.36 2.01
N ALA A 58 0.52 5.63 0.99
CA ALA A 58 0.78 6.65 -0.03
C ALA A 58 0.65 8.08 0.52
N LEU A 59 -0.30 8.32 1.42
CA LEU A 59 -0.56 9.63 2.04
C LEU A 59 0.68 10.29 2.66
N PRO A 60 1.41 9.63 3.59
CA PRO A 60 2.58 10.22 4.22
C PRO A 60 3.72 10.47 3.22
N LEU A 61 3.90 9.57 2.24
CA LEU A 61 4.99 9.67 1.27
C LEU A 61 4.75 10.77 0.23
N SER A 62 3.52 10.90 -0.28
CA SER A 62 3.19 11.80 -1.39
C SER A 62 2.70 13.18 -0.96
N CYS A 63 2.07 13.30 0.22
CA CYS A 63 1.47 14.57 0.67
C CYS A 63 2.23 15.20 1.84
N LEU A 64 2.40 14.46 2.95
CA LEU A 64 2.96 15.02 4.19
C LEU A 64 4.45 15.38 4.06
N CYS A 65 5.23 14.58 3.33
CA CYS A 65 6.66 14.86 3.12
C CYS A 65 6.92 15.99 2.10
N MET A 66 5.92 16.45 1.35
CA MET A 66 6.10 17.45 0.28
C MET A 66 5.47 18.82 0.59
N LEU A 67 4.67 18.93 1.65
CA LEU A 67 4.09 20.19 2.11
C LEU A 67 5.07 21.00 2.98
N PRO A 68 5.20 22.32 2.76
CA PRO A 68 6.05 23.17 3.59
C PRO A 68 5.36 23.45 4.94
N ILE A 69 5.77 22.73 5.99
CA ILE A 69 5.25 22.90 7.36
C ILE A 69 6.17 23.84 8.14
N GLY A 70 5.78 25.11 8.27
CA GLY A 70 6.41 26.07 9.17
C GLY A 70 7.58 26.89 8.58
N ASN A 71 8.29 27.61 9.47
CA ASN A 71 9.30 28.61 9.11
C ASN A 71 10.39 28.08 8.16
N MET A 72 10.71 28.85 7.11
CA MET A 72 11.43 28.40 5.90
C MET A 72 12.77 27.70 6.16
N ARG A 73 13.52 28.03 7.21
CA ARG A 73 14.87 27.46 7.44
C ARG A 73 14.83 26.13 8.20
N THR A 74 13.88 25.97 9.13
CA THR A 74 13.71 24.74 9.93
C THR A 74 12.86 23.71 9.18
N SER A 75 11.92 24.18 8.33
CA SER A 75 11.03 23.33 7.53
C SER A 75 11.80 22.45 6.54
N HIS A 76 12.87 22.93 5.90
CA HIS A 76 13.60 22.14 4.89
C HIS A 76 14.35 20.95 5.49
N SER A 77 14.90 21.09 6.70
CA SER A 77 15.68 20.02 7.35
C SER A 77 14.78 18.92 7.94
N ILE A 78 13.60 19.29 8.46
CA ILE A 78 12.61 18.33 8.97
C ILE A 78 11.94 17.59 7.81
N GLN A 79 11.65 18.29 6.71
CA GLN A 79 11.03 17.71 5.53
C GLN A 79 11.94 16.69 4.83
N SER A 80 13.23 16.98 4.68
CA SER A 80 14.20 16.03 4.12
C SER A 80 14.36 14.80 5.03
N LEU A 81 14.38 14.99 6.35
CA LEU A 81 14.41 13.90 7.32
C LEU A 81 13.15 13.02 7.19
N MET A 82 11.96 13.60 7.19
CA MET A 82 10.70 12.88 7.03
C MET A 82 10.63 12.13 5.69
N LEU A 83 11.13 12.71 4.61
CA LEU A 83 11.22 12.07 3.31
C LEU A 83 12.14 10.83 3.37
N ILE A 84 13.35 10.96 3.93
CA ILE A 84 14.30 9.84 4.03
C ILE A 84 13.71 8.70 4.88
N TYR A 85 13.12 9.02 6.04
CA TYR A 85 12.46 8.03 6.88
C TYR A 85 11.29 7.35 6.16
N SER A 86 10.41 8.12 5.52
CA SER A 86 9.25 7.58 4.82
C SER A 86 9.66 6.72 3.62
N THR A 87 10.70 7.11 2.89
CA THR A 87 11.19 6.34 1.74
C THR A 87 11.90 5.05 2.17
N LYS A 88 12.54 5.05 3.35
CA LYS A 88 13.21 3.85 3.88
C LYS A 88 12.21 2.83 4.45
N TYR A 89 11.20 3.30 5.19
CA TYR A 89 10.29 2.42 5.92
C TYR A 89 8.90 2.22 5.27
N LEU A 90 8.34 3.25 4.63
CA LEU A 90 6.96 3.21 4.10
C LEU A 90 6.91 2.84 2.61
N TYR A 91 7.99 3.05 1.86
CA TYR A 91 8.06 2.69 0.44
C TYR A 91 7.96 1.17 0.17
N PRO A 92 8.64 0.27 0.93
CA PRO A 92 8.51 -1.17 0.67
C PRO A 92 7.07 -1.70 0.89
N PRO A 93 6.36 -1.37 1.99
CA PRO A 93 4.94 -1.68 2.14
C PRO A 93 4.05 -1.10 1.03
N LEU A 94 4.35 0.11 0.57
CA LEU A 94 3.60 0.75 -0.51
C LEU A 94 3.69 -0.06 -1.82
N VAL A 95 4.90 -0.43 -2.23
CA VAL A 95 5.12 -1.21 -3.45
C VAL A 95 4.47 -2.59 -3.31
N ALA A 96 4.56 -3.22 -2.13
CA ALA A 96 3.88 -4.47 -1.82
C ALA A 96 2.35 -4.38 -1.95
N ALA A 97 1.74 -3.31 -1.43
CA ALA A 97 0.29 -3.09 -1.55
C ALA A 97 -0.13 -2.86 -3.01
N LYS A 98 0.70 -2.17 -3.82
CA LYS A 98 0.44 -2.01 -5.27
C LYS A 98 0.46 -3.36 -6.00
N THR A 99 1.47 -4.18 -5.74
CA THR A 99 1.59 -5.49 -6.41
C THR A 99 0.46 -6.42 -5.97
N ALA A 100 0.09 -6.43 -4.68
CA ALA A 100 -1.05 -7.21 -4.19
C ALA A 100 -2.35 -6.86 -4.91
N SER A 101 -2.63 -5.57 -5.08
CA SER A 101 -3.85 -5.10 -5.76
C SER A 101 -3.89 -5.54 -7.24
N LEU A 102 -2.75 -5.53 -7.93
CA LEU A 102 -2.62 -6.06 -9.30
C LEU A 102 -2.88 -7.57 -9.38
N TYR A 103 -2.37 -8.35 -8.43
CA TYR A 103 -2.64 -9.80 -8.39
C TYR A 103 -4.11 -10.11 -8.11
N ILE A 104 -4.74 -9.39 -7.19
CA ILE A 104 -6.17 -9.55 -6.91
C ILE A 104 -7.00 -9.19 -8.15
N LEU A 105 -6.64 -8.13 -8.87
CA LEU A 105 -7.29 -7.79 -10.13
C LEU A 105 -7.13 -8.91 -11.17
N GLY A 106 -5.95 -9.52 -11.29
CA GLY A 106 -5.72 -10.70 -12.14
C GLY A 106 -6.54 -11.92 -11.70
N ALA A 107 -6.69 -12.15 -10.40
CA ALA A 107 -7.55 -13.21 -9.88
C ALA A 107 -9.03 -12.95 -10.23
N ILE A 108 -9.50 -11.71 -10.13
CA ILE A 108 -10.85 -11.31 -10.55
C ILE A 108 -11.06 -11.59 -12.04
N THR A 109 -10.11 -11.25 -12.91
CA THR A 109 -10.26 -11.49 -14.35
C THR A 109 -10.31 -12.98 -14.67
N ILE A 110 -9.48 -13.80 -14.02
CA ILE A 110 -9.49 -15.25 -14.19
C ILE A 110 -10.81 -15.85 -13.70
N GLU A 111 -11.29 -15.46 -12.52
CA GLU A 111 -12.57 -15.93 -11.97
C GLU A 111 -13.74 -15.57 -12.90
N ARG A 112 -13.73 -14.36 -13.46
CA ARG A 112 -14.73 -13.93 -14.46
C ARG A 112 -14.62 -14.73 -15.75
N TRP A 113 -13.40 -15.03 -16.21
CA TRP A 113 -13.17 -15.88 -17.38
C TRP A 113 -13.77 -17.27 -17.15
N PHE A 114 -13.43 -17.94 -16.05
CA PHE A 114 -13.98 -19.26 -15.71
C PHE A 114 -15.50 -19.27 -15.54
N ALA A 115 -16.07 -18.23 -14.94
CA ALA A 115 -17.52 -18.07 -14.79
C ALA A 115 -18.26 -18.09 -16.14
N VAL A 116 -17.66 -17.51 -17.18
CA VAL A 116 -18.22 -17.51 -18.55
C VAL A 116 -18.22 -18.92 -19.14
N PHE A 117 -17.15 -19.69 -18.95
CA PHE A 117 -17.07 -21.05 -19.49
C PHE A 117 -17.87 -22.09 -18.68
N LYS A 118 -18.12 -21.84 -17.39
CA LYS A 118 -18.78 -22.79 -16.48
C LYS A 118 -19.83 -22.14 -15.56
N PRO A 119 -20.99 -21.72 -16.11
CA PRO A 119 -22.02 -21.01 -15.34
C PRO A 119 -22.68 -21.84 -14.21
N LEU A 120 -22.69 -23.18 -14.30
CA LEU A 120 -23.42 -24.06 -13.38
C LEU A 120 -22.60 -24.55 -12.16
N GLN A 121 -21.27 -24.36 -12.14
CA GLN A 121 -20.41 -24.84 -11.04
C GLN A 121 -20.18 -23.78 -9.94
N GLN A 122 -20.59 -22.53 -10.14
CA GLN A 122 -20.32 -21.42 -9.21
C GLN A 122 -21.05 -21.52 -7.86
N GLU A 123 -22.16 -22.25 -7.76
CA GLU A 123 -22.92 -22.34 -6.50
C GLU A 123 -22.31 -23.29 -5.46
N LYS A 124 -21.41 -24.21 -5.86
CA LYS A 124 -20.99 -25.32 -4.99
C LYS A 124 -19.57 -25.20 -4.42
N ASP A 125 -18.75 -24.28 -4.93
CA ASP A 125 -17.32 -24.23 -4.60
C ASP A 125 -16.99 -23.26 -3.45
N GLN A 126 -17.43 -23.65 -2.25
CA GLN A 126 -16.91 -23.07 -1.00
C GLN A 126 -15.40 -23.30 -0.82
N ASN A 127 -14.86 -24.35 -1.43
CA ASN A 127 -13.45 -24.70 -1.37
C ASN A 127 -12.56 -23.73 -2.15
N THR A 128 -13.00 -23.27 -3.32
CA THR A 128 -12.31 -22.23 -4.11
C THR A 128 -12.27 -20.90 -3.37
N THR A 129 -13.36 -20.55 -2.67
CA THR A 129 -13.43 -19.34 -1.83
C THR A 129 -12.48 -19.42 -0.62
N LYS A 130 -12.37 -20.58 0.03
CA LYS A 130 -11.40 -20.81 1.12
C LYS A 130 -9.96 -20.78 0.61
N MET A 131 -9.69 -21.38 -0.55
CA MET A 131 -8.38 -21.35 -1.20
C MET A 131 -7.96 -19.92 -1.52
N LEU A 132 -8.88 -19.10 -2.05
CA LEU A 132 -8.61 -17.70 -2.40
C LEU A 132 -8.32 -16.84 -1.17
N LEU A 133 -9.06 -17.05 -0.08
CA LEU A 133 -8.79 -16.38 1.19
C LEU A 133 -7.43 -16.80 1.74
N HIS A 134 -7.09 -18.09 1.63
CA HIS A 134 -5.74 -18.59 1.94
C HIS A 134 -4.68 -17.92 1.08
N VAL A 135 -4.89 -17.77 -0.23
CA VAL A 135 -3.95 -17.10 -1.12
C VAL A 135 -3.81 -15.62 -0.76
N THR A 136 -4.90 -14.91 -0.45
CA THR A 136 -4.83 -13.51 -0.02
C THR A 136 -4.10 -13.35 1.33
N VAL A 137 -4.37 -14.24 2.29
CA VAL A 137 -3.72 -14.22 3.61
C VAL A 137 -2.25 -14.63 3.51
N PHE A 138 -1.94 -15.67 2.74
CA PHE A 138 -0.58 -16.13 2.48
C PHE A 138 0.22 -15.07 1.73
N PHE A 139 -0.37 -14.43 0.72
CA PHE A 139 0.26 -13.34 -0.02
C PHE A 139 0.52 -12.14 0.88
N GLY A 140 -0.45 -11.77 1.74
CA GLY A 140 -0.29 -10.75 2.77
C GLY A 140 0.82 -11.08 3.77
N LEU A 141 0.89 -12.33 4.25
CA LEU A 141 1.93 -12.81 5.16
C LEU A 141 3.32 -12.84 4.53
N CYS A 142 3.45 -13.35 3.30
CA CYS A 142 4.72 -13.37 2.58
C CYS A 142 5.22 -11.95 2.28
N HIS A 143 4.32 -11.03 1.92
CA HIS A 143 4.71 -9.63 1.72
C HIS A 143 5.02 -8.91 3.03
N PHE A 144 4.28 -9.19 4.11
CA PHE A 144 4.60 -8.68 5.45
C PHE A 144 5.97 -9.17 5.92
N PHE A 145 6.30 -10.43 5.64
CA PHE A 145 7.62 -10.99 5.89
C PHE A 145 8.71 -10.31 5.05
N GLY A 146 8.46 -10.06 3.76
CA GLY A 146 9.39 -9.32 2.89
C GLY A 146 9.62 -7.87 3.37
N VAL A 147 8.58 -7.22 3.90
CA VAL A 147 8.70 -5.91 4.57
C VAL A 147 9.53 -6.04 5.85
N ALA A 148 9.25 -7.03 6.70
CA ALA A 148 9.98 -7.25 7.94
C ALA A 148 11.47 -7.50 7.69
N VAL A 149 11.83 -8.29 6.67
CA VAL A 149 13.22 -8.52 6.25
C VAL A 149 13.87 -7.22 5.79
N LYS A 150 13.21 -6.40 4.96
CA LYS A 150 13.78 -5.10 4.55
C LYS A 150 13.95 -4.11 5.70
N VAL A 151 13.05 -4.16 6.68
CA VAL A 151 13.18 -3.38 7.92
C VAL A 151 14.35 -3.90 8.76
N ALA A 152 14.52 -5.21 8.87
CA ALA A 152 15.65 -5.83 9.58
C ALA A 152 16.99 -5.47 8.92
N GLU A 153 17.08 -5.57 7.58
CA GLU A 153 18.24 -5.12 6.80
C GLU A 153 18.54 -3.63 7.05
N CYS A 154 17.52 -2.78 7.09
CA CYS A 154 17.70 -1.36 7.39
C CYS A 154 18.23 -1.08 8.80
N ILE A 155 17.83 -1.88 9.79
CA ILE A 155 18.31 -1.76 11.18
C ILE A 155 19.76 -2.27 11.25
N PHE A 156 20.05 -3.39 10.59
CA PHE A 156 21.38 -3.98 10.56
C PHE A 156 22.41 -3.08 9.86
N ASP A 157 22.03 -2.47 8.73
CA ASP A 157 22.84 -1.48 8.01
C ASP A 157 23.15 -0.24 8.86
N ARG A 158 22.16 0.23 9.63
CA ARG A 158 22.36 1.34 10.58
C ARG A 158 23.38 0.98 11.66
N GLN A 159 23.26 -0.20 12.25
CA GLN A 159 24.17 -0.69 13.29
C GLN A 159 25.61 -0.79 12.75
N THR A 160 25.76 -1.31 11.53
CA THR A 160 27.07 -1.47 10.87
C THR A 160 27.74 -0.13 10.59
N THR A 161 26.95 0.87 10.16
CA THR A 161 27.46 2.22 9.88
C THR A 161 27.90 2.95 11.15
N GLU A 162 27.14 2.84 12.24
CA GLU A 162 27.49 3.42 13.55
C GLU A 162 28.76 2.77 14.14
N ASN A 163 28.91 1.45 14.00
CA ASN A 163 30.09 0.73 14.46
C ASN A 163 31.36 1.08 13.64
N ALA A 164 31.23 1.26 12.33
CA ALA A 164 32.34 1.68 11.48
C ALA A 164 32.82 3.09 11.84
N LEU A 165 31.91 4.04 12.07
CA LEU A 165 32.27 5.41 12.45
C LEU A 165 33.00 5.49 13.81
N LEU A 166 32.63 4.65 14.77
CA LEU A 166 33.32 4.56 16.06
C LEU A 166 34.75 4.00 15.94
N LEU A 167 34.99 3.12 14.96
CA LEU A 167 36.31 2.54 14.67
C LEU A 167 37.26 3.49 13.95
N TYR A 168 36.73 4.48 13.20
CA TYR A 168 37.53 5.49 12.49
C TYR A 168 37.82 6.76 13.31
N MET A 169 37.11 6.98 14.42
CA MET A 169 37.34 8.11 15.34
C MET A 169 38.31 7.80 16.49
N HIS A 170 38.94 6.63 16.48
CA HIS A 170 39.88 6.17 17.50
C HIS A 170 41.23 5.78 16.87
#